data_AF-A0A3R8RDD3-F1
#
_entry.id   AF-A0A3R8RDD3-F1
#
_cell.length_a   1.000
_cell.length_b   1.000
_cell.length_c   1.000
_cell.angle_alpha   90.00
_cell.angle_beta   90.00
_cell.angle_gamma   90.00
#
_symmetry.space_group_name_H-M   'P 1'
#
loop_
_entity.id
_entity.type
_entity.pdbx_description
1 polymer ?
#
loop_
_entity_poly.entity_id
_entity_poly.type
_entity_poly.pdbx_seq_one_letter_code
_entity_poly.pdbx_strand_id
1 'polypeptide(L)'
;MAAEAEEAWKQYAVKGPVGPDTPAEIDDALLKIDAERAAELLTYLATYDLVFPGSARRGRTHARRAAERVVRLLGYEAAWYTNITDLSPGARAWNPVTRHTFDGVVAGTGGSFSVVLLQVGED
;
A
#
# COMPACT_ATOMS: atom_id res chain seq x y z
N MET A 1 18.21 -11.51 4.32
CA MET A 1 16.99 -10.78 4.71
C MET A 1 15.78 -11.13 3.87
N ALA A 2 15.62 -10.66 2.62
CA ALA A 2 14.45 -11.01 1.80
C ALA A 2 14.37 -12.52 1.46
N ALA A 3 15.47 -13.11 0.99
CA ALA A 3 15.52 -14.54 0.64
C ALA A 3 15.37 -15.48 1.85
N GLU A 4 15.88 -15.09 3.03
CA GLU A 4 15.71 -15.87 4.27
C GLU A 4 14.28 -15.77 4.80
N ALA A 5 13.65 -14.60 4.70
CA ALA A 5 12.24 -14.44 5.03
C ALA A 5 11.37 -15.27 4.09
N GLU A 6 11.68 -15.30 2.79
CA GLU A 6 10.96 -16.12 1.82
C GLU A 6 11.07 -17.62 2.16
N GLU A 7 12.28 -18.12 2.46
CA GLU A 7 12.48 -19.53 2.80
C GLU A 7 11.77 -19.92 4.11
N ALA A 8 11.78 -19.07 5.12
CA ALA A 8 11.14 -19.33 6.40
C ALA A 8 9.59 -19.39 6.31
N TRP A 9 9.00 -18.65 5.36
CA TRP A 9 7.55 -18.53 5.21
C TRP A 9 6.94 -19.49 4.17
N LYS A 10 7.75 -20.15 3.34
CA LYS A 10 7.31 -21.13 2.33
C LYS A 10 6.35 -22.20 2.89
N GLN A 11 6.56 -22.64 4.13
CA GLN A 11 5.74 -23.67 4.79
C GLN A 11 4.31 -23.19 5.12
N TYR A 12 4.08 -21.89 5.22
CA TYR A 12 2.78 -21.28 5.52
C TYR A 12 2.06 -20.79 4.26
N ALA A 13 2.72 -20.85 3.10
CA ALA A 13 2.09 -20.50 1.84
C ALA A 13 0.99 -21.51 1.53
N VAL A 14 -0.26 -21.05 1.44
CA VAL A 14 -1.38 -21.84 0.91
C VAL A 14 -0.99 -22.31 -0.49
N LYS A 15 -1.33 -23.55 -0.87
CA LYS A 15 -1.06 -24.04 -2.23
C LYS A 15 -1.96 -23.27 -3.23
N GLY A 16 -1.38 -22.24 -3.85
CA GLY A 16 -1.99 -21.47 -4.93
C GLY A 16 -2.51 -20.06 -4.56
N PRO A 17 -1.69 -19.13 -4.05
CA PRO A 17 -1.99 -17.72 -4.18
C PRO A 17 -1.56 -17.29 -5.60
N VAL A 18 -2.48 -16.70 -6.36
CA VAL A 18 -2.22 -16.21 -7.72
C VAL A 18 -1.92 -14.71 -7.61
N GLY A 19 -0.76 -14.27 -8.08
CA GLY A 19 -0.36 -12.86 -8.07
C GLY A 19 1.11 -12.67 -8.51
N PRO A 20 1.58 -11.42 -8.64
CA PRO A 20 2.97 -11.12 -8.97
C PRO A 20 3.95 -11.78 -7.99
N ASP A 21 5.05 -12.34 -8.51
CA ASP A 21 6.08 -13.03 -7.71
C ASP A 21 7.51 -12.57 -8.05
N THR A 22 7.68 -11.84 -9.16
CA THR A 22 8.97 -11.27 -9.56
C THR A 22 8.96 -9.74 -9.45
N PRO A 23 10.13 -9.09 -9.27
CA PRO A 23 10.22 -7.63 -9.27
C PRO A 23 9.60 -6.95 -10.50
N ALA A 24 9.69 -7.59 -11.68
CA ALA A 24 9.10 -7.07 -12.91
C ALA A 24 7.58 -7.12 -12.89
N GLU A 25 6.99 -8.24 -12.46
CA GLU A 25 5.53 -8.36 -12.33
C GLU A 25 4.98 -7.42 -11.25
N ILE A 26 5.75 -7.19 -10.18
CA ILE A 26 5.39 -6.23 -9.12
C ILE A 26 5.40 -4.80 -9.68
N ASP A 27 6.42 -4.43 -10.47
CA ASP A 27 6.51 -3.11 -11.11
C ASP A 27 5.35 -2.88 -12.08
N ASP A 28 5.01 -3.89 -12.90
CA ASP A 28 3.87 -3.85 -13.83
C ASP A 28 2.51 -3.74 -13.12
N ALA A 29 2.41 -4.25 -11.88
CA ALA A 29 1.20 -4.15 -11.06
C ALA A 29 1.04 -2.78 -10.38
N LEU A 30 2.06 -1.93 -10.40
CA LEU A 30 2.08 -0.64 -9.73
C LEU A 30 1.81 0.51 -10.70
N LEU A 31 0.97 1.43 -10.26
CA LEU A 31 0.67 2.68 -10.93
C LEU A 31 1.48 3.81 -10.31
N LYS A 32 2.24 4.52 -11.13
CA LYS A 32 2.88 5.77 -10.73
C LYS A 32 1.82 6.85 -10.52
N ILE A 33 1.90 7.56 -9.40
CA ILE A 33 0.98 8.64 -9.03
C ILE A 33 1.75 9.89 -8.62
N ASP A 34 1.05 11.03 -8.55
CA ASP A 34 1.61 12.25 -7.99
C ASP A 34 1.52 12.28 -6.45
N ALA A 35 2.21 13.28 -5.89
CA ALA A 35 2.28 13.51 -4.45
C ALA A 35 0.93 13.87 -3.81
N GLU A 36 0.02 14.51 -4.56
CA GLU A 36 -1.30 14.88 -4.06
C GLU A 36 -2.15 13.62 -3.87
N ARG A 37 -2.21 12.79 -4.91
CA ARG A 37 -2.88 11.50 -4.90
C ARG A 37 -2.30 10.55 -3.86
N ALA A 38 -0.98 10.52 -3.70
CA ALA A 38 -0.34 9.74 -2.66
C ALA A 38 -0.84 10.15 -1.26
N ALA A 39 -0.97 11.46 -1.02
CA ALA A 39 -1.42 11.96 0.26
C ALA A 39 -2.92 11.67 0.53
N GLU A 40 -3.75 11.65 -0.52
CA GLU A 40 -5.14 11.18 -0.43
C GLU A 40 -5.21 9.71 -0.05
N LEU A 41 -4.46 8.85 -0.74
CA LEU A 41 -4.45 7.40 -0.51
C LEU A 41 -3.89 7.04 0.87
N LEU A 42 -2.81 7.69 1.31
CA LEU A 42 -2.29 7.55 2.68
C LEU A 42 -3.34 7.94 3.73
N THR A 43 -4.12 8.99 3.47
CA THR A 43 -5.22 9.41 4.36
C THR A 43 -6.32 8.35 4.38
N TYR A 44 -6.68 7.82 3.22
CA TYR A 44 -7.71 6.78 3.08
C TYR A 44 -7.30 5.53 3.86
N LEU A 45 -6.12 4.97 3.60
CA LEU A 45 -5.63 3.76 4.27
C LEU A 45 -5.46 3.94 5.79
N ALA A 46 -5.11 5.14 6.25
CA ALA A 46 -4.99 5.43 7.68
C ALA A 46 -6.34 5.61 8.40
N THR A 47 -7.45 5.73 7.65
CA THR A 47 -8.77 6.03 8.21
C THR A 47 -9.77 4.90 8.01
N TYR A 48 -9.74 4.22 6.87
CA TYR A 48 -10.68 3.15 6.54
C TYR A 48 -10.15 1.77 6.91
N ASP A 49 -11.06 0.95 7.42
CA ASP A 49 -10.85 -0.47 7.71
C ASP A 49 -11.62 -1.28 6.66
N LEU A 50 -10.96 -2.27 6.03
CA LEU A 50 -11.59 -3.12 5.03
C LEU A 50 -12.60 -4.10 5.62
N VAL A 51 -12.35 -4.58 6.84
CA VAL A 51 -13.09 -5.66 7.49
C VAL A 51 -14.22 -5.10 8.35
N PHE A 52 -14.00 -3.95 8.98
CA PHE A 52 -14.96 -3.31 9.89
C PHE A 52 -15.40 -1.93 9.37
N PRO A 53 -16.27 -1.87 8.35
CA PRO A 53 -16.81 -0.61 7.83
C PRO A 53 -17.77 -0.01 8.87
N GLY A 54 -17.34 1.00 9.62
CA GLY A 54 -18.24 1.67 10.57
C GLY A 54 -17.60 2.70 11.49
N SER A 55 -16.31 2.56 11.81
CA SER A 55 -15.60 3.57 12.58
C SER A 55 -14.23 3.84 11.97
N ALA A 56 -13.93 5.13 11.73
CA ALA A 56 -12.62 5.49 11.22
C ALA A 56 -11.56 5.18 12.30
N ARG A 57 -10.51 4.45 11.94
CA ARG A 57 -9.42 4.09 12.87
C ARG A 57 -8.70 5.32 13.43
N ARG A 58 -8.68 6.41 12.66
CA ARG A 58 -8.17 7.73 13.04
C ARG A 58 -9.10 8.82 12.54
N GLY A 59 -9.06 9.99 13.19
CA GLY A 59 -9.72 11.18 12.69
C GLY A 59 -9.14 11.59 11.33
N ARG A 60 -9.98 11.73 10.30
CA ARG A 60 -9.56 12.01 8.92
C ARG A 60 -8.66 13.24 8.80
N THR A 61 -8.96 14.32 9.52
CA THR A 61 -8.15 15.54 9.55
C THR A 61 -6.73 15.28 10.08
N HIS A 62 -6.60 14.44 11.11
CA HIS A 62 -5.30 14.09 11.67
C HIS A 62 -4.49 13.22 10.68
N ALA A 63 -5.14 12.20 10.10
CA ALA A 63 -4.53 11.35 9.08
C ALA A 63 -4.05 12.17 7.87
N ARG A 64 -4.87 13.12 7.40
CA ARG A 64 -4.51 14.02 6.30
C ARG A 64 -3.25 14.83 6.60
N ARG A 65 -3.18 15.46 7.78
CA ARG A 65 -2.00 16.24 8.19
C ARG A 65 -0.75 15.36 8.29
N ALA A 66 -0.88 14.12 8.74
CA ALA A 66 0.24 13.18 8.79
C ALA A 66 0.70 12.80 7.36
N ALA A 67 -0.23 12.47 6.47
CA ALA A 67 0.07 12.16 5.07
C ALA A 67 0.78 13.31 4.35
N GLU A 68 0.34 14.56 4.52
CA GLU A 68 0.99 15.73 3.95
C GLU A 68 2.41 15.96 4.51
N ARG A 69 2.67 15.58 5.77
CA ARG A 69 4.02 15.65 6.35
C ARG A 69 4.93 14.61 5.76
N VAL A 70 4.43 13.38 5.56
CA VAL A 70 5.16 12.30 4.88
C VAL A 70 5.53 12.73 3.46
N VAL A 71 4.58 13.23 2.69
CA VAL A 71 4.85 13.69 1.31
C VAL A 71 5.91 14.80 1.28
N ARG A 72 5.81 15.79 2.17
CA ARG A 72 6.83 16.84 2.29
C ARG A 72 8.21 16.32 2.70
N LEU A 73 8.26 15.31 3.55
CA LEU A 73 9.51 14.70 4.00
C LEU A 73 10.26 14.04 2.84
N LEU A 74 9.55 13.37 1.93
CA LEU A 74 10.17 12.74 0.76
C LEU A 74 10.57 13.76 -0.32
N GLY A 75 10.01 14.96 -0.28
CA GLY A 75 10.35 16.05 -1.18
C GLY A 75 9.59 16.01 -2.50
N TYR A 76 9.83 17.02 -3.33
CA TYR A 76 9.08 17.26 -4.56
C TYR A 76 9.45 16.30 -5.70
N GLU A 77 10.67 15.75 -5.70
CA GLU A 77 11.16 14.74 -6.66
C GLU A 77 10.80 13.30 -6.22
N ALA A 78 9.99 13.13 -5.18
CA ALA A 78 9.64 11.82 -4.69
C ALA A 78 8.83 11.04 -5.74
N ALA A 79 9.21 9.78 -5.95
CA ALA A 79 8.44 8.86 -6.79
C ALA A 79 7.42 8.11 -5.92
N TRP A 80 6.18 8.06 -6.38
CA TRP A 80 5.06 7.44 -5.67
C TRP A 80 4.36 6.39 -6.52
N TYR A 81 3.97 5.29 -5.88
CA TYR A 81 3.40 4.11 -6.53
C TYR A 81 2.27 3.51 -5.71
N THR A 82 1.27 2.95 -6.37
CA THR A 82 0.14 2.25 -5.74
C THR A 82 -0.49 1.23 -6.68
N ASN A 83 -1.19 0.22 -6.14
CA ASN A 83 -2.12 -0.62 -6.90
C ASN A 83 -3.59 -0.21 -6.74
N ILE A 84 -3.86 0.88 -6.01
CA ILE A 84 -5.22 1.34 -5.70
C ILE A 84 -5.72 2.25 -6.82
N THR A 85 -6.64 1.72 -7.62
CA THR A 85 -7.25 2.44 -8.77
C THR A 85 -8.50 3.23 -8.41
N ASP A 86 -9.24 2.81 -7.39
CA ASP A 86 -10.50 3.42 -6.96
C ASP A 86 -10.56 3.56 -5.44
N LEU A 87 -11.16 4.67 -4.98
CA LEU A 87 -11.39 5.01 -3.57
C LEU A 87 -12.88 5.02 -3.20
N SER A 88 -13.75 4.49 -4.06
CA SER A 88 -15.18 4.36 -3.75
C SER A 88 -15.38 3.60 -2.43
N PRO A 89 -16.44 3.89 -1.65
CA PRO A 89 -16.72 3.19 -0.41
C PRO A 89 -16.82 1.68 -0.63
N GLY A 90 -15.92 0.90 0.00
CA GLY A 90 -15.83 -0.56 -0.22
C GLY A 90 -14.97 -0.98 -1.42
N ALA A 91 -14.36 -0.03 -2.14
CA ALA A 91 -13.30 -0.32 -3.11
C ALA A 91 -12.16 -1.05 -2.39
N ARG A 92 -11.89 -2.26 -2.85
CA ARG A 92 -10.69 -3.02 -2.49
C ARG A 92 -9.76 -2.91 -3.69
N ALA A 93 -8.47 -2.81 -3.42
CA ALA A 93 -7.48 -3.09 -4.45
C ALA A 93 -7.45 -4.62 -4.67
N TRP A 94 -8.43 -5.12 -5.43
CA TRP A 94 -8.58 -6.55 -5.74
C TRP A 94 -7.47 -7.10 -6.65
N ASN A 95 -6.60 -6.23 -7.16
CA ASN A 95 -5.44 -6.62 -7.93
C ASN A 95 -4.24 -6.78 -6.97
N PRO A 96 -3.88 -8.01 -6.59
CA PRO A 96 -2.77 -8.24 -5.67
C PRO A 96 -1.47 -7.72 -6.28
N VAL A 97 -0.66 -7.04 -5.48
CA VAL A 97 0.69 -6.59 -5.91
C VAL A 97 1.72 -7.67 -5.66
N THR A 98 1.40 -8.66 -4.85
CA THR A 98 2.23 -9.84 -4.61
C THR A 98 1.32 -11.04 -4.39
N ARG A 99 1.87 -12.25 -4.50
CA ARG A 99 1.21 -13.48 -4.03
C ARG A 99 0.95 -13.54 -2.51
N HIS A 100 1.21 -12.47 -1.76
CA HIS A 100 1.14 -12.39 -0.30
C HIS A 100 0.04 -11.42 0.18
N THR A 101 -0.31 -11.53 1.47
CA THR A 101 -1.55 -11.10 2.17
C THR A 101 -1.94 -9.61 2.14
N PHE A 102 -1.34 -8.76 1.32
CA PHE A 102 -1.72 -7.33 1.29
C PHE A 102 -2.49 -6.96 0.01
N ASP A 103 -3.68 -6.41 0.22
CA ASP A 103 -4.60 -5.98 -0.82
C ASP A 103 -4.16 -4.66 -1.46
N GLY A 104 -3.61 -3.74 -0.66
CA GLY A 104 -3.32 -2.38 -1.09
C GLY A 104 -1.95 -1.88 -0.64
N VAL A 105 -1.29 -1.09 -1.48
CA VAL A 105 -0.03 -0.41 -1.12
C VAL A 105 -0.02 1.03 -1.60
N VAL A 106 0.57 1.91 -0.80
CA VAL A 106 1.09 3.21 -1.24
C VAL A 106 2.56 3.27 -0.84
N ALA A 107 3.44 3.35 -1.83
CA ALA A 107 4.88 3.40 -1.62
C ALA A 107 5.45 4.71 -2.20
N GLY A 108 6.36 5.34 -1.45
CA GLY A 108 7.06 6.54 -1.87
C GLY A 108 8.55 6.43 -1.59
N THR A 109 9.38 6.97 -2.48
CA THR A 109 10.82 7.10 -2.24
C THR A 109 11.32 8.48 -2.65
N GLY A 110 12.09 9.13 -1.78
CA GLY A 110 12.57 10.50 -1.98
C GLY A 110 13.21 11.06 -0.70
N GLY A 111 14.09 12.06 -0.83
CA GLY A 111 14.67 12.73 0.34
C GLY A 111 15.51 11.82 1.25
N SER A 112 16.07 10.73 0.71
CA SER A 112 16.75 9.64 1.46
C SER A 112 15.83 8.77 2.34
N PHE A 113 14.51 8.86 2.15
CA PHE A 113 13.52 8.04 2.84
C PHE A 113 12.76 7.17 1.83
N SER A 114 12.35 6.00 2.31
CA SER A 114 11.32 5.19 1.66
C SER A 114 10.19 4.98 2.66
N VAL A 115 8.96 5.19 2.22
CA VAL A 115 7.75 5.01 3.04
C VAL A 115 6.83 4.06 2.31
N VAL A 116 6.30 3.08 3.05
CA VAL A 116 5.35 2.11 2.54
C VAL A 116 4.20 2.02 3.54
N LEU A 117 2.97 2.20 3.06
CA LEU A 117 1.76 1.92 3.81
C LEU A 117 1.02 0.76 3.14
N LEU A 118 0.79 -0.30 3.91
CA LEU A 118 0.14 -1.52 3.45
C LEU A 118 -1.27 -1.61 4.02
N GLN A 119 -2.19 -2.10 3.19
CA GLN A 119 -3.52 -2.53 3.54
C GLN A 119 -3.53 -4.05 3.51
N VAL A 120 -3.76 -4.68 4.66
CA VAL A 120 -3.74 -6.14 4.84
C VAL A 120 -5.17 -6.59 5.16
N GLY A 121 -5.73 -7.46 4.33
CA GLY A 121 -6.97 -8.19 4.60
C GLY A 121 -6.67 -9.54 5.26
N GLU A 122 -7.68 -10.16 5.89
CA GLU A 122 -7.58 -11.58 6.23
C GLU A 122 -7.86 -12.40 4.97
N ASP A 123 -6.83 -13.10 4.48
CA ASP A 123 -6.94 -14.34 3.72
C ASP A 123 -6.07 -15.41 4.41
#